data_AF-A0A318PSG0-F1
#
_entry.id   AF-A0A318PSG0-F1
#
_cell.length_a   1.000
_cell.length_b   1.000
_cell.length_c   1.000
_cell.angle_alpha   90.00
_cell.angle_beta   90.00
_cell.angle_gamma   90.00
#
_symmetry.space_group_name_H-M   'P 1'
#
loop_
_entity.id
_entity.type
_entity.pdbx_description
1 polymer ?
#
loop_
_entity_poly.entity_id
_entity_poly.type
_entity_poly.pdbx_seq_one_letter_code
_entity_poly.pdbx_strand_id
1 'polypeptide(L)'
;MDMMNDDAPVNANEIALLEAYVGCLEVALQKAIRLLDHDQQVEMLRYEQTRIKERDEQQMAHQLGPEGDEFNDITTAHGLVAKCIARVISETPDSVSTAL
;
A
#
# COMPACT_ATOMS: atom_id res chain seq x y z
N MET A 1 20.29 37.87 16.77
CA MET A 1 19.48 36.80 17.40
C MET A 1 19.23 35.79 16.30
N ASP A 2 20.14 34.82 16.16
CA ASP A 2 19.97 33.68 15.26
C ASP A 2 19.01 32.70 15.94
N MET A 3 17.78 32.63 15.45
CA MET A 3 16.86 31.58 15.85
C MET A 3 17.15 30.34 15.01
N MET A 4 17.68 29.32 15.68
CA MET A 4 17.34 27.90 15.52
C MET A 4 17.00 27.45 14.09
N ASN A 5 18.02 26.94 13.40
CA ASN A 5 17.86 26.14 12.18
C ASN A 5 18.46 24.73 12.36
N ASP A 6 18.43 24.22 13.60
CA ASP A 6 19.05 22.95 14.01
C ASP A 6 18.14 21.71 13.85
N ASP A 7 16.86 21.90 13.50
CA ASP A 7 15.89 20.79 13.37
C ASP A 7 15.83 20.16 11.96
N ALA A 8 16.42 20.80 10.95
CA ALA A 8 16.37 20.33 9.57
C ALA A 8 17.07 18.97 9.30
N PRO A 9 18.26 18.66 9.86
CA PRO A 9 18.94 17.40 9.59
C PRO A 9 18.39 16.20 10.39
N VAL A 10 17.76 16.44 11.54
CA VAL A 10 17.16 15.37 12.37
C VAL A 10 15.94 14.77 11.67
N ASN A 11 15.08 15.63 11.13
CA ASN A 11 13.88 15.23 10.40
C ASN A 11 14.21 14.44 9.11
N ALA A 12 15.26 14.83 8.38
CA ALA A 12 15.67 14.13 7.16
C ALA A 12 16.11 12.67 7.41
N ASN A 13 16.82 12.42 8.52
CA ASN A 13 17.23 11.06 8.89
C ASN A 13 16.05 10.20 9.34
N GLU A 14 15.07 10.78 10.04
CA GLU A 14 13.85 10.10 10.45
C GLU A 14 12.97 9.74 9.25
N ILE A 15 12.83 10.65 8.28
CA ILE A 15 12.14 10.40 7.01
C ILE A 15 12.83 9.26 6.24
N ALA A 16 14.16 9.31 6.09
CA ALA A 16 14.90 8.25 5.39
C ALA A 16 14.75 6.88 6.08
N LEU A 17 14.69 6.85 7.41
CA LEU A 17 14.45 5.63 8.17
C LEU A 17 13.02 5.09 7.95
N LEU A 18 12.01 5.97 7.94
CA LEU A 18 10.63 5.60 7.64
C LEU A 18 10.49 5.05 6.21
N GLU A 19 11.12 5.68 5.23
CA GLU A 19 11.15 5.22 3.84
C GLU A 19 11.78 3.82 3.73
N ALA A 20 12.91 3.59 4.43
CA ALA A 20 13.55 2.29 4.47
C ALA A 20 12.64 1.20 5.09
N TYR A 21 11.92 1.52 6.17
CA TYR A 21 10.96 0.59 6.76
C TYR A 21 9.78 0.29 5.84
N VAL A 22 9.19 1.30 5.20
CA VAL A 22 8.12 1.11 4.22
C VAL A 22 8.59 0.23 3.07
N GLY A 23 9.80 0.46 2.54
CA GLY A 23 10.39 -0.38 1.50
C GLY A 23 10.58 -1.83 1.95
N CYS A 24 11.00 -2.07 3.19
CA CYS A 24 11.11 -3.44 3.73
C CYS A 24 9.74 -4.13 3.85
N LEU A 25 8.70 -3.40 4.28
CA LEU A 25 7.34 -3.92 4.38
C LEU A 25 6.77 -4.25 2.99
N GLU A 26 7.01 -3.41 1.98
CA GLU A 26 6.61 -3.69 0.60
C GLU A 26 7.26 -4.99 0.10
N VAL A 27 8.59 -5.14 0.28
CA VAL A 27 9.30 -6.37 -0.12
C VAL A 27 8.76 -7.60 0.61
N ALA A 28 8.48 -7.50 1.92
CA ALA A 28 7.91 -8.59 2.70
C ALA A 28 6.51 -8.98 2.20
N LEU A 29 5.65 -7.99 1.93
CA LEU A 29 4.32 -8.19 1.37
C LEU A 29 4.41 -8.88 0.00
N GLN A 30 5.25 -8.39 -0.91
CA GLN A 30 5.41 -9.02 -2.21
C GLN A 30 5.92 -10.47 -2.11
N LYS A 31 6.83 -10.76 -1.17
CA LYS A 31 7.30 -12.13 -0.91
C LYS A 31 6.17 -13.02 -0.41
N ALA A 32 5.34 -12.52 0.51
CA ALA A 32 4.21 -13.26 1.05
C ALA A 32 3.16 -13.57 -0.04
N ILE A 33 2.82 -12.59 -0.88
CA ILE A 33 1.84 -12.77 -1.97
C ILE A 33 2.33 -13.81 -2.99
N ARG A 34 3.64 -13.84 -3.29
CA ARG A 34 4.23 -14.85 -4.20
C ARG A 34 4.20 -16.29 -3.67
N LEU A 35 3.86 -16.50 -2.39
CA LEU A 35 3.64 -17.83 -1.83
C LEU A 35 2.20 -18.34 -2.07
N LEU A 36 1.29 -17.45 -2.46
CA LEU A 36 -0.10 -17.79 -2.76
C LEU A 36 -0.22 -18.24 -4.22
N ASP A 37 -1.23 -19.07 -4.50
CA ASP A 37 -1.61 -19.38 -5.88
C ASP A 37 -2.27 -18.17 -6.57
N HIS A 38 -2.37 -18.20 -7.90
CA HIS A 38 -2.88 -17.07 -8.67
C HIS A 38 -4.31 -16.65 -8.27
N ASP A 39 -5.18 -17.63 -8.00
CA ASP A 39 -6.58 -17.35 -7.61
C ASP A 39 -6.63 -16.64 -6.25
N GLN A 40 -5.83 -17.08 -5.28
CA GLN A 40 -5.66 -16.42 -3.98
C GLN A 40 -5.08 -15.00 -4.11
N GLN A 41 -4.11 -14.79 -5.01
CA GLN A 41 -3.57 -13.45 -5.28
C GLN A 41 -4.66 -12.52 -5.83
N VAL A 42 -5.44 -12.98 -6.80
CA VAL A 42 -6.55 -12.23 -7.40
C VAL A 42 -7.66 -11.96 -6.38
N GLU A 43 -8.00 -12.93 -5.54
CA GLU A 43 -8.97 -12.77 -4.45
C GLU A 43 -8.52 -11.69 -3.47
N MET A 44 -7.25 -11.70 -3.07
CA MET A 44 -6.67 -10.69 -2.18
C MET A 44 -6.71 -9.29 -2.81
N LEU A 45 -6.45 -9.17 -4.12
CA LEU A 45 -6.60 -7.89 -4.83
C LEU A 45 -8.06 -7.41 -4.83
N ARG A 46 -9.02 -8.30 -5.10
CA ARG A 46 -10.45 -7.96 -5.09
C ARG A 46 -10.93 -7.54 -3.71
N TYR A 47 -10.40 -8.17 -2.66
CA TYR A 47 -10.70 -7.82 -1.28
C TYR A 47 -10.26 -6.38 -0.98
N GLU A 48 -9.03 -6.02 -1.31
CA GLU A 48 -8.51 -4.66 -1.10
C GLU A 48 -9.28 -3.62 -1.94
N GLN A 49 -9.61 -3.93 -3.20
CA GLN A 49 -10.44 -3.06 -4.05
C GLN A 49 -11.85 -2.85 -3.49
N THR A 50 -12.46 -3.90 -2.92
CA THR A 50 -13.76 -3.81 -2.27
C THR A 50 -13.70 -2.90 -1.05
N ARG A 51 -12.67 -3.04 -0.21
CA ARG A 51 -12.48 -2.18 0.97
C ARG A 51 -12.28 -0.72 0.60
N ILE A 52 -11.50 -0.42 -0.43
CA ILE A 52 -11.33 0.95 -0.93
C ILE A 52 -12.69 1.51 -1.34
N LYS A 53 -13.45 0.76 -2.14
CA LYS A 53 -14.76 1.17 -2.62
C LYS A 53 -15.76 1.41 -1.47
N GLU A 54 -15.85 0.49 -0.50
CA GLU A 54 -16.72 0.65 0.67
C GLU A 54 -16.37 1.89 1.48
N ARG A 55 -15.07 2.22 1.58
CA ARG A 55 -14.61 3.44 2.25
C ARG A 55 -14.94 4.69 1.45
N ASP A 56 -14.74 4.69 0.14
CA ASP A 56 -15.12 5.82 -0.72
C ASP A 56 -16.63 6.09 -0.61
N GLU A 57 -17.45 5.04 -0.59
CA GLU A 57 -18.90 5.15 -0.38
C GLU A 57 -19.26 5.74 0.99
N GLN A 58 -18.58 5.31 2.06
CA GLN A 58 -18.74 5.89 3.40
C GLN A 58 -18.36 7.37 3.44
N GLN A 59 -17.25 7.75 2.81
CA GLN A 59 -16.80 9.14 2.76
C GLN A 59 -17.85 10.03 2.09
N MET A 60 -18.38 9.58 0.95
CA MET A 60 -19.44 10.26 0.21
C MET A 60 -20.74 10.35 1.02
N ALA A 61 -21.13 9.26 1.70
CA ALA A 61 -22.37 9.21 2.49
C ALA A 61 -22.33 10.10 3.73
N HIS A 62 -21.17 10.25 4.36
CA HIS A 62 -20.99 11.04 5.58
C HIS A 62 -20.63 12.51 5.34
N GLN A 63 -20.55 12.96 4.07
CA GLN A 63 -20.03 14.29 3.70
C GLN A 63 -18.67 14.59 4.35
N LEU A 64 -17.89 13.53 4.62
CA LEU A 64 -16.54 13.69 5.12
C LEU A 64 -15.75 14.31 3.97
N GLY A 65 -15.38 15.57 4.13
CA GLY A 65 -14.53 16.26 3.16
C GLY A 65 -13.25 15.46 2.93
N PRO A 66 -12.55 15.69 1.81
CA PRO A 66 -11.25 15.07 1.53
C PRO A 66 -10.21 15.35 2.63
N GLU A 67 -10.48 16.31 3.54
CA GLU A 67 -9.63 16.71 4.67
C GLU A 67 -9.89 15.94 5.98
N GLY A 68 -10.70 14.88 5.97
CA GLY A 68 -10.68 13.89 7.05
C GLY A 68 -9.39 13.09 7.00
N ASP A 69 -8.28 13.68 7.49
CA ASP A 69 -6.89 13.26 7.30
C ASP A 69 -6.69 11.75 7.47
N GLU A 70 -7.20 11.19 8.58
CA GLU A 70 -7.08 9.77 8.89
C GLU A 70 -7.87 8.85 7.93
N PHE A 71 -9.01 9.32 7.42
CA PHE A 71 -9.82 8.52 6.50
C PHE A 71 -9.11 8.37 5.15
N ASN A 72 -8.57 9.48 4.64
CA ASN A 72 -7.83 9.54 3.38
C ASN A 72 -6.51 8.76 3.47
N ASP A 73 -5.80 8.83 4.60
CA ASP A 73 -4.54 8.10 4.83
C ASP A 73 -4.73 6.59 4.75
N ILE A 74 -5.76 6.07 5.40
CA ILE A 74 -6.03 4.62 5.40
C ILE A 74 -6.48 4.16 3.99
N THR A 75 -7.26 4.96 3.25
CA THR A 75 -7.67 4.59 1.88
C THR A 75 -6.45 4.60 0.95
N THR A 76 -5.57 5.58 1.13
CA THR A 76 -4.28 5.65 0.43
C THR A 76 -3.41 4.42 0.73
N ALA A 77 -3.34 3.99 2.00
CA ALA A 77 -2.61 2.78 2.39
C ALA A 77 -3.17 1.52 1.71
N HIS A 78 -4.50 1.35 1.67
CA HIS A 78 -5.13 0.26 0.92
C HIS A 78 -4.82 0.33 -0.57
N GLY A 79 -4.80 1.53 -1.15
CA GLY A 79 -4.39 1.76 -2.54
C GLY A 79 -2.95 1.33 -2.83
N LEU A 80 -2.02 1.56 -1.89
CA LEU A 80 -0.62 1.11 -2.02
C LEU A 80 -0.52 -0.42 -1.94
N VAL A 81 -1.24 -1.06 -1.01
CA VAL A 81 -1.31 -2.52 -0.89
C VAL A 81 -1.90 -3.14 -2.17
N ALA A 82 -3.01 -2.60 -2.68
CA ALA A 82 -3.63 -3.06 -3.93
C ALA A 82 -2.68 -2.96 -5.13
N LYS A 83 -1.93 -1.85 -5.25
CA LYS A 83 -0.89 -1.70 -6.29
C LYS A 83 0.23 -2.74 -6.15
N CYS A 84 0.67 -3.00 -4.93
CA CYS A 84 1.68 -4.01 -4.65
C CYS A 84 1.20 -5.42 -5.08
N ILE A 85 -0.04 -5.79 -4.75
CA ILE A 85 -0.63 -7.08 -5.16
C ILE A 85 -0.76 -7.16 -6.68
N ALA A 86 -1.30 -6.12 -7.33
CA ALA A 86 -1.46 -6.09 -8.78
C ALA A 86 -0.12 -6.24 -9.52
N ARG A 87 0.94 -5.62 -8.99
CA ARG A 87 2.30 -5.79 -9.50
C ARG A 87 2.76 -7.24 -9.42
N VAL A 88 2.60 -7.89 -8.26
CA VAL A 88 2.99 -9.31 -8.10
C VAL A 88 2.22 -10.21 -9.07
N ILE A 89 0.90 -10.00 -9.23
CA ILE A 89 0.09 -10.75 -10.19
C ILE A 89 0.63 -10.57 -11.61
N SER A 90 0.91 -9.32 -12.02
CA SER A 90 1.42 -9.02 -13.37
C SER A 90 2.82 -9.59 -13.66
N GLU A 91 3.63 -9.77 -12.62
CA GLU A 91 4.98 -10.33 -12.69
C GLU A 91 4.98 -11.86 -12.58
N THR A 92 3.87 -12.48 -12.17
CA THR A 92 3.73 -13.93 -12.05
C THR A 92 3.30 -14.47 -13.41
N PRO A 93 4.19 -15.11 -14.19
CA PRO A 93 3.80 -15.69 -15.46
C PRO A 93 2.76 -16.80 -15.24
N ASP A 94 1.79 -16.90 -16.14
CA ASP A 94 0.87 -18.04 -16.27
C ASP A 94 1.67 -19.32 -16.61
N SER A 95 2.44 -19.85 -15.66
CA SER A 95 3.31 -20.99 -15.91
C SER A 95 3.21 -22.02 -14.80
N VAL A 96 2.03 -22.61 -14.71
CA VAL A 96 1.90 -24.08 -14.68
C VAL A 96 1.19 -24.52 -15.97
N SER A 97 1.72 -24.07 -17.11
CA SER A 97 1.38 -24.57 -18.43
C SER A 97 2.67 -24.92 -19.16
N THR A 98 3.39 -25.91 -18.62
CA THR A 98 4.34 -26.82 -19.30
C THR A 98 5.17 -27.55 -18.26
N ALA A 99 4.65 -28.67 -17.77
CA ALA A 99 5.48 -29.80 -17.41
C ALA A 99 4.90 -31.00 -18.16
N LEU A 100 5.55 -31.31 -19.28
CA LEU A 100 5.49 -32.59 -19.97
C LEU A 100 5.90 -33.73 -19.02
#